data_AF-U1SME3-F1
#
_entry.id   AF-U1SME3-F1
#
_cell.length_a   1.000
_cell.length_b   1.000
_cell.length_c   1.000
_cell.angle_alpha   90.00
_cell.angle_beta   90.00
_cell.angle_gamma   90.00
#
_symmetry.space_group_name_H-M   'P 1'
#
loop_
_entity.id
_entity.type
_entity.pdbx_description
1 polymer ?
#
loop_
_entity_poly.entity_id
_entity_poly.type
_entity_poly.pdbx_seq_one_letter_code
_entity_poly.pdbx_strand_id
1 'polypeptide(L)'
;MSTTVADVAAFILDNSRPMTTMKLQNWFITRRPNPFVEQDKPLVDTEFFAWINGSVSKELFNFHRGLFMIHRRDLNAPNVQTPTPEKQQIILDVLTYMGDYFATSLASALIESHLGLIHARA
;
A
#
# COMPACT_ATOMS: atom_id res chain seq x y z
N MET A 1 10.02 -10.68 -10.22
CA MET A 1 10.00 -10.82 -8.75
C MET A 1 8.57 -10.58 -8.29
N SER A 2 7.96 -11.54 -7.59
CA SER A 2 6.59 -11.42 -7.06
C SER A 2 6.59 -10.56 -5.80
N THR A 3 5.85 -9.44 -5.79
CA THR A 3 5.67 -8.61 -4.60
C THR A 3 4.80 -9.33 -3.56
N THR A 4 5.28 -9.40 -2.32
CA THR A 4 4.62 -10.06 -1.19
C THR A 4 3.73 -9.10 -0.39
N VAL A 5 2.95 -9.65 0.56
CA VAL A 5 2.12 -8.85 1.47
C VAL A 5 2.99 -7.96 2.35
N ALA A 6 4.14 -8.49 2.80
CA ALA A 6 5.12 -7.74 3.57
C ALA A 6 5.67 -6.54 2.81
N ASP A 7 6.02 -6.72 1.52
CA ASP A 7 6.55 -5.66 0.65
C ASP A 7 5.57 -4.50 0.51
N VAL A 8 4.30 -4.83 0.24
CA VAL A 8 3.24 -3.82 0.11
C VAL A 8 2.95 -3.14 1.45
N ALA A 9 2.83 -3.90 2.53
CA ALA A 9 2.54 -3.35 3.85
C ALA A 9 3.65 -2.40 4.33
N ALA A 10 4.90 -2.79 4.13
CA ALA A 10 6.05 -1.94 4.42
C ALA A 10 6.02 -0.65 3.58
N PHE A 11 5.81 -0.77 2.27
CA PHE A 11 5.79 0.39 1.38
C PHE A 11 4.65 1.37 1.70
N ILE A 12 3.47 0.86 2.07
CA ILE A 12 2.36 1.69 2.57
C ILE A 12 2.79 2.42 3.84
N LEU A 13 3.36 1.73 4.82
CA LEU A 13 3.76 2.32 6.10
C LEU A 13 4.94 3.29 5.98
N ASP A 14 5.82 3.10 5.01
CA ASP A 14 6.92 4.02 4.69
C ASP A 14 6.41 5.35 4.12
N ASN A 15 5.27 5.33 3.44
CA ASN A 15 4.72 6.49 2.74
C ASN A 15 3.43 7.06 3.36
N SER A 16 3.00 6.53 4.50
CA SER A 16 1.78 6.93 5.18
C SER A 16 2.08 7.38 6.60
N ARG A 17 1.09 8.06 7.20
CA ARG A 17 1.13 8.28 8.65
C ARG A 17 0.79 6.96 9.37
N PRO A 18 1.25 6.80 10.62
CA PRO A 18 0.88 5.64 11.42
C PRO A 18 -0.63 5.46 11.46
N MET A 19 -1.08 4.21 11.31
CA MET A 19 -2.50 3.91 11.15
C MET A 19 -2.92 2.72 12.00
N THR A 20 -4.23 2.51 12.12
CA THR A 20 -4.72 1.31 12.81
C THR A 20 -4.43 0.06 11.99
N THR A 21 -4.20 -1.06 12.67
CA THR A 21 -3.96 -2.35 11.99
C THR A 21 -5.15 -2.77 11.12
N MET A 22 -6.37 -2.43 11.52
CA MET A 22 -7.57 -2.62 10.69
C MET A 22 -7.59 -1.71 9.46
N LYS A 23 -7.13 -0.46 9.57
CA LYS A 23 -7.00 0.41 8.40
C LYS A 23 -6.00 -0.21 7.41
N LEU A 24 -4.85 -0.67 7.88
CA LEU A 24 -3.87 -1.41 7.06
C LEU A 24 -4.45 -2.69 6.45
N GLN A 25 -5.27 -3.46 7.17
CA GLN A 25 -5.97 -4.62 6.60
C GLN A 25 -6.94 -4.23 5.49
N ASN A 26 -7.69 -3.13 5.68
CA ASN A 26 -8.64 -2.65 4.69
C ASN A 26 -7.97 -2.33 3.36
N TRP A 27 -6.71 -1.89 3.34
CA TRP A 27 -5.94 -1.67 2.11
C TRP A 27 -5.85 -2.90 1.21
N PHE A 28 -5.69 -4.08 1.82
CA PHE A 28 -5.56 -5.33 1.08
C PHE A 28 -6.92 -5.86 0.63
N ILE A 29 -8.00 -5.52 1.35
CA ILE A 29 -9.37 -5.89 1.00
C ILE A 29 -9.94 -4.99 -0.09
N THR A 30 -9.62 -3.69 -0.04
CA THR A 30 -10.10 -2.73 -1.03
C THR A 30 -9.53 -3.09 -2.39
N ARG A 31 -10.36 -3.72 -3.20
CA ARG A 31 -10.06 -4.05 -4.60
C ARG A 31 -9.77 -2.81 -5.46
N ARG A 32 -10.03 -1.58 -4.99
CA ARG A 32 -9.83 -0.31 -5.73
C ARG A 32 -9.60 0.86 -4.78
N PRO A 33 -8.84 1.86 -5.25
CA PRO A 33 -9.41 2.99 -5.97
C PRO A 33 -8.51 3.38 -7.14
N ASN A 34 -8.80 2.80 -8.29
CA ASN A 34 -8.51 3.49 -9.54
C ASN A 34 -9.62 3.13 -10.53
N PRO A 35 -10.33 4.12 -11.12
CA PRO A 35 -11.18 3.85 -12.27
C PRO A 35 -10.41 3.33 -13.50
N PHE A 36 -9.07 3.39 -13.49
CA PHE A 36 -8.16 3.03 -14.57
C PHE A 36 -7.33 1.74 -14.35
N VAL A 37 -7.38 1.11 -13.16
CA VAL A 37 -6.75 -0.20 -12.95
C VAL A 37 -7.79 -1.27 -13.25
N GLU A 38 -7.46 -2.17 -14.19
CA GLU A 38 -8.30 -3.32 -14.53
C GLU A 38 -8.82 -3.98 -13.24
N GLN A 39 -10.14 -4.06 -13.19
CA GLN A 39 -10.96 -4.39 -12.05
C GLN A 39 -10.64 -5.74 -11.37
N ASP A 40 -9.76 -6.55 -11.95
CA ASP A 40 -9.61 -7.98 -11.66
C ASP A 40 -8.22 -8.44 -11.20
N LYS A 41 -7.21 -7.57 -11.09
CA LYS A 41 -5.89 -7.98 -10.57
C LYS A 41 -5.68 -7.54 -9.11
N PRO A 42 -5.58 -8.48 -8.15
CA PRO A 42 -5.25 -8.14 -6.77
C PRO A 42 -3.81 -7.61 -6.68
N LEU A 43 -3.59 -6.61 -5.80
CA LEU A 43 -2.27 -6.02 -5.53
C LEU A 43 -1.24 -7.07 -5.09
N VAL A 44 -1.70 -8.05 -4.30
CA VAL A 44 -0.93 -9.21 -3.84
C VAL A 44 -1.87 -10.40 -3.80
N ASP A 45 -1.35 -11.58 -4.15
CA ASP A 45 -2.05 -12.83 -3.95
C ASP A 45 -1.94 -13.23 -2.48
N THR A 46 -3.02 -13.03 -1.71
CA THR A 46 -3.11 -13.41 -0.30
C THR A 46 -4.48 -13.99 0.00
N GLU A 47 -4.53 -14.96 0.91
CA GLU A 47 -5.78 -15.49 1.41
C GLU A 47 -6.42 -14.53 2.40
N PHE A 48 -7.73 -14.31 2.23
CA PHE A 48 -8.56 -13.54 3.15
C PHE A 48 -9.49 -14.47 3.92
N PHE A 49 -9.58 -14.27 5.23
CA PHE A 49 -10.48 -15.00 6.11
C PHE A 49 -11.58 -14.07 6.62
N ALA A 50 -12.82 -14.54 6.66
CA ALA A 50 -13.93 -13.78 7.22
C ALA A 50 -13.85 -13.75 8.75
N TRP A 51 -13.60 -12.58 9.33
CA TRP A 51 -13.59 -12.36 10.79
C TRP A 51 -14.76 -11.44 11.17
N ILE A 52 -15.07 -11.34 12.46
CA ILE A 52 -16.19 -10.54 12.98
C ILE A 52 -16.13 -9.07 12.51
N ASN A 53 -14.93 -8.53 12.35
CA ASN A 53 -14.70 -7.13 11.95
C ASN A 53 -14.42 -6.94 10.44
N GLY A 54 -14.73 -7.95 9.63
CA GLY A 54 -14.48 -7.95 8.19
C GLY A 54 -13.46 -8.99 7.75
N SER A 55 -13.17 -9.02 6.45
CA SER A 55 -12.14 -9.89 5.88
C SER A 55 -10.76 -9.51 6.43
N VAL A 56 -9.90 -10.47 6.72
CA VAL A 56 -8.55 -10.22 7.25
C VAL A 56 -7.56 -11.09 6.50
N SER A 57 -6.48 -10.51 5.98
CA SER A 57 -5.34 -11.30 5.51
C SER A 57 -4.63 -11.88 6.74
N LYS A 58 -4.60 -13.21 6.83
CA LYS A 58 -3.95 -13.93 7.94
C LYS A 58 -2.45 -13.68 7.93
N GLU A 59 -1.85 -13.60 6.75
CA GLU A 59 -0.44 -13.29 6.58
C GLU A 59 -0.12 -11.90 7.14
N LEU A 60 -0.88 -10.88 6.72
CA LEU A 60 -0.71 -9.52 7.23
C LEU A 60 -0.96 -9.45 8.74
N PHE A 61 -1.98 -10.15 9.24
CA PHE A 61 -2.30 -10.20 10.66
C PHE A 61 -1.12 -10.74 11.49
N ASN A 62 -0.40 -11.74 10.98
CA ASN A 62 0.76 -12.28 11.69
C ASN A 62 1.89 -11.25 11.83
N PHE A 63 2.04 -10.31 10.89
CA PHE A 63 3.08 -9.28 10.95
C PHE A 63 2.82 -8.18 11.96
N HIS A 64 1.57 -7.99 12.40
CA HIS A 64 1.19 -6.91 13.34
C HIS A 64 0.38 -7.39 14.54
N ARG A 65 0.32 -8.71 14.75
CA ARG A 65 -0.49 -9.35 15.77
C ARG A 65 -0.26 -8.73 17.15
N GLY A 66 -1.35 -8.32 17.79
CA GLY A 66 -1.33 -7.70 19.12
C GLY A 66 -1.17 -6.17 19.09
N LEU A 67 -1.09 -5.55 17.91
CA LEU A 67 -1.04 -4.11 17.77
C LEU A 67 -2.40 -3.54 17.34
N PHE A 68 -2.75 -2.41 17.96
CA PHE A 68 -3.90 -1.61 17.51
C PHE A 68 -3.48 -0.55 16.48
N MET A 69 -2.35 0.12 16.73
CA MET A 69 -1.70 1.07 15.83
C MET A 69 -0.38 0.48 15.35
N ILE A 70 -0.02 0.75 14.10
CA ILE A 70 1.18 0.23 13.47
C ILE A 70 1.97 1.36 12.80
N HIS A 71 3.29 1.36 13.06
CA HIS A 71 4.28 2.12 12.31
C HIS A 71 5.13 1.16 11.48
N ARG A 72 5.92 1.71 10.54
CA ARG A 72 6.89 0.93 9.78
C ARG A 72 7.78 0.03 10.64
N ARG A 73 8.27 0.56 11.76
CA ARG A 73 9.18 -0.14 12.70
C ARG A 73 8.51 -1.29 13.45
N ASP A 74 7.18 -1.27 13.55
CA ASP A 74 6.41 -2.26 14.32
C ASP A 74 6.01 -3.46 13.42
N LEU A 75 6.22 -3.35 12.09
CA LEU A 75 5.92 -4.42 11.14
C LEU A 75 6.96 -5.55 11.27
N ASN A 76 6.53 -6.67 11.84
CA ASN A 76 7.39 -7.84 12.07
C ASN A 76 7.51 -8.73 10.82
N ALA A 77 8.08 -8.19 9.74
CA ALA A 77 8.28 -8.90 8.48
C ALA A 77 9.77 -8.86 8.08
N PRO A 78 10.50 -9.99 8.15
CA PRO A 78 11.88 -10.06 7.70
C PRO A 78 11.96 -10.05 6.16
N ASN A 79 13.01 -9.41 5.61
CA ASN A 79 13.33 -9.40 4.18
C ASN A 79 12.28 -8.76 3.26
N VAL A 80 11.82 -7.57 3.64
CA VAL A 80 10.98 -6.73 2.79
C VAL A 80 11.79 -6.20 1.60
N GLN A 81 11.25 -6.35 0.40
CA GLN A 81 11.76 -5.78 -0.84
C GLN A 81 10.89 -4.62 -1.31
N THR A 82 11.50 -3.73 -2.09
CA THR A 82 10.78 -2.65 -2.75
C THR A 82 9.84 -3.22 -3.84
N PRO A 83 8.53 -2.90 -3.82
CA PRO A 83 7.59 -3.34 -4.85
C PRO A 83 7.99 -2.91 -6.27
N THR A 84 7.42 -3.53 -7.30
CA THR A 84 7.65 -3.09 -8.68
C THR A 84 7.12 -1.66 -8.89
N PRO A 85 7.72 -0.85 -9.79
CA PRO A 85 7.28 0.53 -10.03
C PRO A 85 5.78 0.65 -10.33
N GLU A 86 5.21 -0.29 -11.09
CA GLU A 86 3.77 -0.36 -11.37
C GLU A 86 2.93 -0.46 -10.09
N LYS A 87 3.31 -1.35 -9.16
CA LYS A 87 2.60 -1.52 -7.89
C LYS A 87 2.82 -0.35 -6.95
N GLN A 88 4.01 0.24 -6.95
CA GLN A 88 4.27 1.47 -6.20
C GLN A 88 3.30 2.55 -6.64
N GLN A 89 3.22 2.85 -7.95
CA GLN A 89 2.34 3.89 -8.46
C GLN A 89 0.89 3.65 -8.07
N ILE A 90 0.40 2.42 -8.18
CA ILE A 90 -0.95 2.07 -7.72
C ILE A 90 -1.13 2.42 -6.24
N ILE A 91 -0.20 1.99 -5.38
CA ILE A 91 -0.25 2.28 -3.93
C ILE A 91 -0.22 3.79 -3.66
N LEU A 92 0.60 4.55 -4.39
CA LEU A 92 0.71 6.01 -4.27
C LEU A 92 -0.58 6.73 -4.66
N ASP A 93 -1.20 6.32 -5.77
CA ASP A 93 -2.46 6.87 -6.25
C ASP A 93 -3.57 6.64 -5.22
N VAL A 94 -3.63 5.43 -4.65
CA VAL A 94 -4.58 5.10 -3.58
C VAL A 94 -4.33 5.97 -2.35
N LEU A 95 -3.07 6.12 -1.91
CA LEU A 95 -2.73 6.91 -0.73
C LEU A 95 -3.11 8.38 -0.90
N THR A 96 -2.92 8.89 -2.12
CA THR A 96 -3.32 10.24 -2.50
C THR A 96 -4.84 10.39 -2.46
N TYR A 97 -5.58 9.44 -3.05
CA TYR A 97 -7.05 9.44 -3.04
C TYR A 97 -7.63 9.38 -1.62
N MET A 98 -7.03 8.56 -0.75
CA MET A 98 -7.47 8.37 0.64
C MET A 98 -7.01 9.51 1.56
N GLY A 99 -6.14 10.41 1.10
CA GLY A 99 -5.57 11.50 1.90
C GLY A 99 -4.60 11.03 2.99
N ASP A 100 -4.03 9.83 2.84
CA ASP A 100 -3.24 9.16 3.88
C ASP A 100 -1.72 9.23 3.68
N TYR A 101 -1.28 9.99 2.67
CA TYR A 101 0.12 10.09 2.28
C TYR A 101 0.93 11.08 3.12
N PHE A 102 2.25 10.87 3.15
CA PHE A 102 3.16 11.84 3.76
C PHE A 102 3.45 13.03 2.82
N ALA A 103 3.50 14.25 3.37
CA ALA A 103 3.66 15.48 2.59
C ALA A 103 4.95 15.49 1.73
N THR A 104 6.05 14.93 2.24
CA THR A 104 7.33 14.84 1.50
C THR A 104 7.23 13.91 0.30
N SER A 105 6.56 12.77 0.45
CA SER A 105 6.41 11.82 -0.64
C SER A 105 5.50 12.38 -1.75
N LEU A 106 4.54 13.26 -1.40
CA LEU A 106 3.64 13.94 -2.37
C LEU A 106 4.47 14.88 -3.26
N ALA A 107 5.40 15.62 -2.65
CA ALA A 107 6.29 16.51 -3.38
C ALA A 107 7.15 15.74 -4.39
N SER A 108 7.75 14.60 -4.01
CA SER A 108 8.53 13.77 -4.94
C SER A 108 7.66 13.15 -6.05
N ALA A 109 6.45 12.65 -5.74
CA ALA A 109 5.55 12.08 -6.74
C ALA A 109 5.04 13.13 -7.75
N LEU A 110 4.75 14.35 -7.29
CA LEU A 110 4.41 15.46 -8.18
C LEU A 110 5.60 15.87 -9.06
N ILE A 111 6.82 15.91 -8.50
CA ILE A 111 8.02 16.24 -9.28
C ILE A 111 8.27 15.18 -10.37
N GLU A 112 8.14 13.90 -10.07
CA GLU A 112 8.33 12.81 -11.04
C GLU A 112 7.23 12.78 -12.11
N SER A 113 5.96 12.97 -11.73
CA SER A 113 4.84 13.06 -12.68
C SER A 113 4.92 14.30 -13.58
N HIS A 114 5.42 15.43 -13.05
CA HIS A 114 5.68 16.62 -13.87
C HIS A 114 6.91 16.47 -14.76
N LEU A 115 7.95 15.71 -14.38
CA LEU A 115 9.12 15.41 -15.23
C LEU A 115 8.77 14.61 -16.48
N GLY A 116 7.75 13.75 -16.42
CA GLY A 116 7.18 13.06 -17.59
C GLY A 116 6.42 13.99 -18.56
N LEU A 117 5.90 15.12 -18.08
CA LEU A 117 5.18 16.10 -18.89
C LEU A 117 6.08 17.13 -19.57
N ILE A 118 7.32 17.33 -19.08
CA ILE A 118 8.26 18.30 -19.68
C ILE A 118 8.94 17.74 -20.94
N HIS A 119 8.92 16.42 -21.17
CA HIS A 119 9.44 15.80 -22.40
C HIS A 119 8.36 15.55 -23.47
N ALA A 120 7.08 15.83 -23.19
CA ALA A 120 5.96 15.64 -24.13
C ALA A 120 5.41 16.96 -24.72
N ARG A 121 6.11 18.08 -24.53
CA ARG A 121 5.86 19.35 -25.22
C ARG A 121 7.16 19.91 -25.76
N ALA A 122 7.57 19.39 -26.92
CA ALA A 122 8.37 20.13 -27.90
C ALA A 122 7.41 20.64 -28.98
#